data_AF-A0A445LU45-F1
#
_entry.id   AF-A0A445LU45-F1
#
_cell.length_a   1.000
_cell.length_b   1.000
_cell.length_c   1.000
_cell.angle_alpha   90.00
_cell.angle_beta   90.00
_cell.angle_gamma   90.00
#
_symmetry.space_group_name_H-M   'P 1'
#
loop_
_entity.id
_entity.type
_entity.pdbx_description
1 polymer ?
#
loop_
_entity_poly.entity_id
_entity_poly.type
_entity_poly.pdbx_seq_one_letter_code
_entity_poly.pdbx_strand_id
1 'polypeptide(L)'
;MASLWRAATGMTENATDYDGVEFWSNPERTGWLTKQGEYIKTWRRRWFVLKQGKLFWFKESSVTRASRPRGVVPVATCLTVKGAEDILNKPNAFELSTRSDTMYFIADSEKEKEDWINSIGRSIVQHSRSVTDSEIVDYDSNNNSAKR
;
A
#
# COMPACT_ATOMS: atom_id res chain seq x y z
N MET A 1 -24.61 -11.63 -7.41
CA MET A 1 -23.73 -12.66 -8.01
C MET A 1 -22.24 -12.30 -7.90
N ALA A 2 -21.75 -11.87 -6.72
CA ALA A 2 -20.34 -11.46 -6.52
C ALA A 2 -19.57 -12.39 -5.54
N SER A 3 -20.08 -13.60 -5.28
CA SER A 3 -19.67 -14.41 -4.12
C SER A 3 -19.00 -15.75 -4.42
N LEU A 4 -18.87 -16.19 -5.68
CA LEU A 4 -18.23 -17.48 -6.00
C LEU A 4 -16.73 -17.37 -6.34
N TRP A 5 -16.32 -16.29 -7.00
CA TRP A 5 -14.92 -16.11 -7.41
C TRP A 5 -13.98 -15.77 -6.23
N ARG A 6 -14.50 -15.14 -5.18
CA ARG A 6 -13.73 -14.71 -4.00
C ARG A 6 -13.25 -15.88 -3.12
N ALA A 7 -13.99 -16.99 -3.13
CA ALA A 7 -13.65 -18.18 -2.35
C ALA A 7 -12.56 -19.03 -3.01
N ALA A 8 -12.40 -18.95 -4.34
CA ALA A 8 -11.45 -19.76 -5.09
C ALA A 8 -10.01 -19.20 -5.07
N THR A 9 -9.82 -17.92 -4.74
CA THR A 9 -8.52 -17.24 -4.84
C THR A 9 -7.80 -17.06 -3.50
N GLY A 10 -8.34 -17.57 -2.39
CA GLY A 10 -7.73 -17.44 -1.06
C GLY A 10 -7.63 -16.01 -0.53
N MET A 11 -8.23 -15.03 -1.20
CA MET A 11 -8.28 -13.64 -0.73
C MET A 11 -9.48 -13.44 0.19
N THR A 12 -9.29 -13.77 1.47
CA THR A 12 -10.19 -13.29 2.51
C THR A 12 -10.04 -11.77 2.60
N GLU A 13 -11.16 -11.04 2.53
CA GLU A 13 -11.20 -9.66 3.03
C GLU A 13 -10.96 -9.74 4.54
N ASN A 14 -9.70 -9.80 4.95
CA ASN A 14 -9.33 -9.76 6.35
C ASN A 14 -9.58 -8.33 6.83
N ALA A 15 -10.75 -8.13 7.43
CA ALA A 15 -11.09 -6.92 8.20
C ALA A 15 -10.06 -6.60 9.30
N THR A 16 -9.14 -7.55 9.59
CA THR A 16 -8.08 -7.46 10.58
C THR A 16 -6.89 -6.59 10.16
N ASP A 17 -6.64 -6.36 8.87
CA ASP A 17 -5.36 -5.74 8.43
C ASP A 17 -5.33 -4.21 8.59
N TYR A 18 -6.48 -3.59 8.87
CA TYR A 18 -6.60 -2.14 9.09
C TYR A 18 -7.38 -1.75 10.34
N ASP A 19 -7.55 -2.69 11.27
CA ASP A 19 -8.18 -2.40 12.55
C ASP A 19 -7.41 -1.28 13.29
N GLY A 20 -8.15 -0.37 13.92
CA GLY A 20 -7.61 0.81 14.61
C GLY A 20 -7.18 2.00 13.74
N VAL A 21 -7.15 1.89 12.40
CA VAL A 21 -6.77 3.03 11.54
C VAL A 21 -7.98 3.90 11.21
N GLU A 22 -8.04 5.09 11.80
CA GLU A 22 -9.11 6.06 11.53
C GLU A 22 -8.91 6.81 10.20
N PHE A 23 -8.93 6.12 9.06
CA PHE A 23 -8.68 6.71 7.74
C PHE A 23 -9.62 7.87 7.35
N TRP A 24 -10.73 8.07 8.06
CA TRP A 24 -11.65 9.20 7.87
C TRP A 24 -11.21 10.50 8.58
N SER A 25 -10.15 10.47 9.38
CA SER A 25 -9.70 11.61 10.20
C SER A 25 -8.24 11.93 9.94
N ASN A 26 -7.90 13.20 9.70
CA ASN A 26 -6.52 13.72 9.53
C ASN A 26 -5.55 12.80 8.74
N PRO A 27 -5.88 12.42 7.49
CA PRO A 27 -5.01 11.60 6.65
C PRO A 27 -3.77 12.39 6.19
N GLU A 28 -2.65 11.69 5.95
CA GLU A 28 -1.41 12.28 5.42
C GLU A 28 -1.61 12.81 4.00
N ARG A 29 -2.40 12.07 3.20
CA ARG A 29 -2.82 12.48 1.86
C ARG A 29 -4.13 11.81 1.48
N THR A 30 -4.93 12.53 0.71
CA THR A 30 -6.09 11.99 0.01
C THR A 30 -6.18 12.53 -1.41
N GLY A 31 -6.82 11.80 -2.30
CA GLY A 31 -7.04 12.26 -3.67
C GLY A 31 -7.57 11.17 -4.58
N TRP A 32 -8.05 11.58 -5.74
CA TRP A 32 -8.45 10.64 -6.79
C TRP A 32 -7.21 10.13 -7.53
N LEU A 33 -7.19 8.84 -7.82
CA LEU A 33 -6.28 8.23 -8.77
C LEU A 33 -7.05 7.24 -9.64
N THR A 34 -6.58 7.06 -10.86
CA THR A 34 -7.06 5.99 -11.74
C THR A 34 -6.11 4.81 -11.62
N LYS A 35 -6.56 3.72 -10.98
CA LYS A 35 -5.75 2.51 -10.71
C LYS A 35 -6.04 1.42 -11.75
N GLN A 36 -4.99 0.72 -12.17
CA GLN A 36 -5.13 -0.51 -12.96
C GLN A 36 -5.57 -1.69 -12.07
N GLY A 37 -6.56 -2.45 -12.55
CA GLY A 37 -7.03 -3.68 -11.91
C GLY A 37 -5.96 -4.78 -11.93
N GLU A 38 -5.94 -5.58 -10.87
CA GLU A 38 -4.92 -6.63 -10.65
C GLU A 38 -5.04 -7.77 -11.67
N TYR A 39 -6.23 -8.38 -11.77
CA TYR A 39 -6.50 -9.51 -12.68
C TYR A 39 -6.92 -9.05 -14.08
N ILE A 40 -7.94 -8.19 -14.13
CA ILE A 40 -8.41 -7.59 -15.37
C ILE A 40 -7.83 -6.19 -15.42
N LYS A 41 -6.95 -5.95 -16.40
CA LYS A 41 -6.17 -4.70 -16.57
C LYS A 41 -7.01 -3.48 -17.02
N THR A 42 -8.18 -3.33 -16.42
CA THR A 42 -9.09 -2.19 -16.55
C THR A 42 -8.65 -1.07 -15.62
N TRP A 43 -8.84 0.17 -16.04
CA TRP A 43 -8.53 1.35 -15.25
C TRP A 43 -9.78 1.83 -14.51
N ARG A 44 -9.68 2.05 -13.20
CA ARG A 44 -10.82 2.43 -12.36
C ARG A 44 -10.44 3.59 -11.45
N ARG A 45 -11.26 4.64 -11.47
CA ARG A 45 -11.12 5.80 -10.59
C ARG A 45 -11.47 5.41 -9.15
N ARG A 46 -10.58 5.71 -8.21
CA ARG A 46 -10.71 5.38 -6.79
C ARG A 46 -10.19 6.53 -5.94
N TRP A 47 -10.83 6.74 -4.79
CA TRP A 47 -10.38 7.71 -3.81
C TRP A 47 -9.34 7.05 -2.91
N PHE A 48 -8.11 7.56 -2.92
CA PHE A 48 -7.02 7.04 -2.13
C PHE A 48 -6.86 7.82 -0.84
N VAL A 49 -6.45 7.11 0.21
CA VAL A 49 -6.13 7.67 1.52
C VAL A 49 -4.81 7.05 1.98
N LEU A 50 -3.81 7.89 2.23
CA LEU A 50 -2.57 7.50 2.90
C LEU A 50 -2.67 7.90 4.37
N LYS A 51 -2.52 6.92 5.28
CA LYS A 51 -2.54 7.17 6.72
C LYS A 51 -1.82 6.06 7.48
N GLN A 52 -0.96 6.43 8.44
CA GLN A 52 -0.30 5.52 9.37
C GLN A 52 0.41 4.36 8.65
N GLY A 53 1.15 4.69 7.58
CA GLY A 53 1.91 3.72 6.81
C GLY A 53 1.04 2.73 6.01
N LYS A 54 -0.23 3.06 5.78
CA LYS A 54 -1.14 2.25 4.95
C LYS A 54 -1.77 3.12 3.86
N LEU A 55 -1.78 2.58 2.64
CA LEU A 55 -2.44 3.16 1.48
C LEU A 55 -3.75 2.43 1.22
N PHE A 56 -4.87 3.12 1.39
CA PHE A 56 -6.22 2.62 1.20
C PHE A 56 -6.84 3.17 -0.08
N TRP A 57 -7.82 2.47 -0.64
CA TRP A 57 -8.66 3.03 -1.70
C TRP A 57 -10.14 2.67 -1.58
N PHE A 58 -10.99 3.63 -1.95
CA PHE A 58 -12.43 3.58 -1.81
C PHE A 58 -13.12 3.86 -3.15
N LYS A 59 -14.40 3.51 -3.22
CA LYS A 59 -15.21 3.79 -4.42
C LYS A 59 -15.51 5.30 -4.53
N GLU A 60 -15.78 5.95 -3.41
CA GLU A 60 -16.20 7.35 -3.30
C GLU A 60 -15.29 8.12 -2.34
N SER A 61 -15.27 9.44 -2.44
CA SER A 61 -14.48 10.34 -1.59
C SER A 61 -15.07 10.60 -0.21
N SER A 62 -16.37 10.35 -0.02
CA SER A 62 -17.06 10.45 1.28
C SER A 62 -16.69 9.27 2.19
N VAL A 63 -15.44 9.28 2.67
CA VAL A 63 -14.91 8.26 3.55
C VAL A 63 -15.31 8.56 5.00
N THR A 64 -16.02 7.62 5.61
CA THR A 64 -16.52 7.70 6.99
C THR A 64 -16.07 6.48 7.78
N ARG A 65 -16.34 6.44 9.09
CA ARG A 65 -16.10 5.26 9.93
C ARG A 65 -16.77 3.98 9.43
N ALA A 66 -17.91 4.09 8.72
CA ALA A 66 -18.62 2.95 8.16
C ALA A 66 -18.11 2.51 6.77
N SER A 67 -17.25 3.32 6.14
CA SER A 67 -16.76 3.05 4.80
C SER A 67 -15.80 1.85 4.81
N ARG A 68 -16.00 0.92 3.87
CA ARG A 68 -15.09 -0.23 3.70
C ARG A 68 -14.10 0.03 2.55
N PRO A 69 -12.79 -0.08 2.79
CA PRO A 69 -11.80 0.03 1.74
C PRO A 69 -11.98 -1.12 0.73
N ARG A 70 -11.57 -0.89 -0.51
CA ARG A 70 -11.56 -1.93 -1.57
C ARG A 70 -10.22 -2.65 -1.65
N GLY A 71 -9.24 -2.14 -0.92
CA GLY A 71 -7.98 -2.80 -0.63
C GLY A 71 -7.12 -1.85 0.19
N VAL A 72 -6.04 -2.42 0.70
CA VAL A 72 -5.04 -1.76 1.52
C VAL A 72 -3.68 -2.30 1.12
N VAL A 73 -2.67 -1.44 1.12
CA VAL A 73 -1.26 -1.84 1.02
C VAL A 73 -0.49 -1.19 2.16
N PRO A 74 0.18 -1.98 3.03
CA PRO A 74 1.16 -1.45 3.97
C PRO A 74 2.36 -0.91 3.19
N VAL A 75 2.64 0.38 3.31
CA VAL A 75 3.73 1.01 2.56
C VAL A 75 5.10 0.49 3.00
N ALA A 76 5.23 -0.05 4.22
CA ALA A 76 6.43 -0.72 4.69
C ALA A 76 6.83 -1.95 3.83
N THR A 77 5.89 -2.55 3.10
CA THR A 77 6.17 -3.67 2.18
C THR A 77 6.53 -3.22 0.76
N CYS A 78 6.40 -1.92 0.47
CA CYS A 78 6.71 -1.35 -0.83
C CYS A 78 8.22 -1.17 -0.99
N LEU A 79 8.73 -1.53 -2.16
CA LEU A 79 10.14 -1.43 -2.52
C LEU A 79 10.44 -0.11 -3.21
N THR A 80 9.56 0.32 -4.13
CA THR A 80 9.76 1.53 -4.93
C THR A 80 8.44 2.22 -5.24
N VAL A 81 8.51 3.54 -5.42
CA VAL A 81 7.46 4.36 -6.02
C VAL A 81 8.12 5.33 -7.00
N LYS A 82 7.70 5.33 -8.28
CA LYS A 82 8.34 6.13 -9.34
C LYS A 82 7.42 6.34 -10.54
N GLY A 83 7.78 7.28 -11.42
CA GLY A 83 7.12 7.48 -12.70
C GLY A 83 7.10 6.21 -13.57
N ALA A 84 6.03 6.06 -14.35
CA ALA A 84 5.77 4.90 -15.21
C ALA A 84 5.24 5.32 -16.59
N GLU A 85 5.43 6.59 -16.96
CA GLU A 85 4.94 7.18 -18.22
C GLU A 85 5.53 6.46 -19.44
N ASP A 86 6.84 6.19 -19.42
CA ASP A 86 7.54 5.51 -20.52
C ASP A 86 7.10 4.04 -20.67
N ILE A 87 6.73 3.40 -19.55
CA ILE A 87 6.34 1.99 -19.51
C ILE A 87 4.89 1.82 -19.98
N LEU A 88 4.00 2.72 -19.53
CA LEU A 88 2.57 2.62 -19.79
C LEU A 88 2.11 3.41 -21.02
N ASN A 89 2.96 4.29 -21.54
CA ASN A 89 2.61 5.30 -22.54
C ASN A 89 1.36 6.11 -22.12
N LYS A 90 1.35 6.56 -20.87
CA LYS A 90 0.27 7.35 -20.28
C LYS A 90 0.86 8.53 -19.49
N PRO A 91 0.37 9.77 -19.70
CA PRO A 91 0.83 10.92 -18.93
C PRO A 91 0.44 10.78 -17.46
N ASN A 92 1.22 11.40 -16.58
CA ASN A 92 0.99 11.45 -15.14
C ASN A 92 0.90 10.06 -14.47
N ALA A 93 1.51 9.05 -15.09
CA ALA A 93 1.45 7.67 -14.63
C ALA A 93 2.61 7.35 -13.70
N PHE A 94 2.35 6.56 -12.66
CA PHE A 94 3.37 6.10 -11.72
C PHE A 94 3.09 4.68 -11.26
N GLU A 95 4.11 4.02 -10.75
CA GLU A 95 4.05 2.66 -10.21
C GLU A 95 4.39 2.63 -8.72
N LEU A 96 3.83 1.63 -8.03
CA LEU A 96 4.18 1.24 -6.66
C LEU A 96 4.50 -0.25 -6.67
N SER A 97 5.76 -0.59 -6.45
CA SER A 97 6.21 -1.98 -6.43
C SER A 97 6.28 -2.52 -5.01
N THR A 98 5.86 -3.76 -4.83
CA THR A 98 6.01 -4.58 -3.63
C THR A 98 6.83 -5.82 -3.98
N ARG A 99 7.12 -6.68 -3.01
CA ARG A 99 7.83 -7.96 -3.28
C ARG A 99 7.04 -8.92 -4.19
N SER A 100 5.71 -8.81 -4.22
CA SER A 100 4.83 -9.75 -4.90
C SER A 100 4.11 -9.18 -6.12
N ASP A 101 3.95 -7.86 -6.20
CA ASP A 101 3.17 -7.22 -7.26
C ASP A 101 3.62 -5.77 -7.52
N THR A 102 3.35 -5.26 -8.72
CA THR A 102 3.52 -3.86 -9.10
C THR A 102 2.19 -3.27 -9.49
N MET A 103 1.77 -2.24 -8.76
CA MET A 103 0.54 -1.50 -9.00
C MET A 103 0.82 -0.27 -9.86
N TYR A 104 -0.11 0.04 -10.77
CA TYR A 104 -0.02 1.22 -11.63
C TYR A 104 -1.18 2.18 -11.40
N PHE A 105 -0.86 3.48 -11.45
CA PHE A 105 -1.77 4.58 -11.21
C PHE A 105 -1.57 5.68 -12.25
N ILE A 106 -2.62 6.48 -12.45
CA ILE A 106 -2.60 7.71 -13.23
C ILE A 106 -3.22 8.81 -12.35
N ALA A 107 -2.51 9.93 -12.19
CA ALA A 107 -3.01 11.12 -11.52
C ALA A 107 -3.69 12.08 -12.50
N ASP A 108 -4.55 12.98 -12.00
CA ASP A 108 -5.26 13.94 -12.85
C ASP A 108 -4.30 15.05 -13.35
N SER A 109 -3.14 15.23 -12.71
CA SER A 109 -2.07 16.15 -13.14
C SER A 109 -0.66 15.69 -12.77
N GLU A 110 0.35 16.27 -13.42
CA GLU A 110 1.78 16.05 -13.12
C GLU A 110 2.12 16.41 -11.67
N LYS A 111 1.60 17.55 -11.20
CA LYS A 111 1.78 17.98 -9.80
C LYS A 111 1.22 16.94 -8.83
N GLU A 112 0.02 16.41 -9.09
CA GLU A 112 -0.58 15.37 -8.23
C GLU A 112 0.21 14.06 -8.26
N LYS A 113 0.74 13.66 -9.43
CA LYS A 113 1.64 12.51 -9.55
C LYS A 113 2.85 12.67 -8.63
N GLU A 114 3.58 13.77 -8.77
CA GLU A 114 4.75 14.07 -7.94
C GLU A 114 4.41 14.13 -6.45
N ASP A 115 3.30 14.77 -6.12
CA ASP A 115 2.75 14.86 -4.77
C ASP A 115 2.46 13.47 -4.15
N TRP A 116 1.90 12.54 -4.93
CA TRP A 116 1.65 11.16 -4.52
C TRP A 116 2.94 10.37 -4.35
N ILE A 117 3.86 10.41 -5.33
CA ILE A 117 5.17 9.76 -5.26
C ILE A 117 5.92 10.21 -4.00
N ASN A 118 5.99 11.51 -3.75
CA ASN A 118 6.69 12.07 -2.60
C ASN A 118 6.06 11.69 -1.26
N SER A 119 4.73 11.60 -1.19
CA SER A 119 4.04 11.29 0.07
C SER A 119 4.12 9.81 0.40
N ILE A 120 3.95 8.94 -0.60
CA ILE A 120 4.14 7.51 -0.44
C ILE A 120 5.61 7.22 -0.12
N GLY A 121 6.56 7.81 -0.85
CA GLY A 121 8.00 7.63 -0.63
C GLY A 121 8.43 8.01 0.79
N ARG A 122 7.97 9.16 1.31
CA ARG A 122 8.20 9.55 2.72
C ARG A 122 7.61 8.55 3.70
N SER A 123 6.39 8.06 3.44
CA SER A 123 5.72 7.10 4.31
C SER A 123 6.42 5.73 4.31
N ILE A 124 6.96 5.27 3.16
CA ILE A 124 7.81 4.06 3.06
C ILE A 124 9.02 4.21 3.97
N VAL A 125 9.77 5.31 3.86
CA VAL A 125 10.98 5.54 4.68
C VAL A 125 10.66 5.60 6.17
N GLN A 126 9.55 6.24 6.54
CA GLN A 126 9.12 6.37 7.93
C GLN A 126 8.75 5.01 8.55
N HIS A 127 8.14 4.10 7.78
CA HIS A 127 7.59 2.85 8.31
C HIS A 127 8.44 1.60 7.99
N SER A 128 9.50 1.72 7.16
CA SER A 128 10.41 0.60 6.86
C SER A 128 11.30 0.21 8.05
N ARG A 129 11.57 1.13 8.98
CA ARG A 129 12.44 0.90 10.15
C ARG A 129 11.82 0.06 11.27
N SER A 130 10.50 -0.08 11.32
CA SER A 130 9.83 -0.84 12.39
C SER A 130 9.78 -2.35 12.18
N VAL A 131 10.19 -2.86 11.01
CA VAL A 131 10.13 -4.31 10.70
C VAL A 131 11.38 -5.06 11.18
N THR A 132 12.54 -4.40 11.27
CA THR A 132 13.82 -5.06 11.61
C THR A 132 14.07 -5.21 13.12
N ASP A 133 13.27 -4.57 13.97
CA ASP A 133 13.45 -4.66 15.45
C ASP A 133 12.90 -5.97 16.03
N SER A 134 12.20 -6.78 15.23
CA SER A 134 11.63 -8.07 15.63
C SER A 134 12.51 -9.29 15.27
N GLU A 135 13.66 -9.09 14.61
CA GLU A 135 14.55 -10.19 14.17
C GLU A 135 15.95 -10.14 14.83
N ILE A 136 16.05 -9.72 16.09
CA ILE A 136 17.25 -10.06 16.88
C ILE A 136 17.15 -11.55 17.23
N VAL A 137 17.75 -12.38 16.38
CA VAL A 137 18.07 -13.78 16.70
C VAL A 137 19.21 -13.74 17.72
N ASP A 138 18.90 -14.08 18.98
CA ASP A 138 19.91 -14.30 20.02
C ASP A 138 20.81 -15.47 19.62
N TYR A 139 21.90 -15.15 18.91
CA TYR A 139 22.91 -16.10 18.48
C TYR A 139 24.16 -15.94 19.35
N ASP A 140 24.07 -16.20 20.64
CA ASP A 140 25.18 -16.79 21.41
C ASP A 140 24.83 -16.98 22.90
N SER A 141 24.81 -18.24 23.35
CA SER A 141 25.24 -18.61 24.70
C SER A 141 25.29 -20.13 24.86
N ASN A 142 26.32 -20.77 24.29
CA ASN A 142 27.03 -21.84 25.00
C ASN A 142 28.33 -22.24 24.30
N ASN A 143 29.40 -21.52 24.62
CA ASN A 143 30.73 -22.11 24.55
C ASN A 143 31.62 -21.56 25.67
N ASN A 144 31.51 -22.17 26.86
CA ASN A 144 32.64 -22.25 27.77
C ASN A 144 32.43 -23.35 28.82
N SER A 145 32.80 -24.57 28.44
CA SER A 145 33.21 -25.59 29.41
C SER A 145 34.54 -26.19 28.95
N ALA A 146 35.60 -25.38 29.07
CA ALA A 146 36.95 -25.89 29.09
C ALA A 146 37.78 -25.14 30.14
N LYS A 147 38.35 -25.94 31.05
CA LYS A 147 39.41 -25.62 32.03
C LYS A 147 38.94 -25.03 33.37
N ARG A 148 38.78 -25.91 34.36
CA ARG A 148 39.83 -26.19 35.36
C ARG A 148 39.53 -27.46 36.13
#